data_AF-A0A1M4UME0-F1
#
_entry.id   AF-A0A1M4UME0-F1
#
_cell.length_a   1.000
_cell.length_b   1.000
_cell.length_c   1.000
_cell.angle_alpha   90.00
_cell.angle_beta   90.00
_cell.angle_gamma   90.00
#
_symmetry.space_group_name_H-M   'P 1'
#
loop_
_entity.id
_entity.type
_entity.pdbx_description
1 polymer ?
#
loop_
_entity_poly.entity_id
_entity_poly.type
_entity_poly.pdbx_seq_one_letter_code
_entity_poly.pdbx_strand_id
1 'polypeptide(L)' 'MEKKTLQIDVIGPIEGVSDVVKCLIYYNGHSYGFFMHKVSYEALMYDELFIRDGKSEDSAGVINTTNVFVEEK' A
#
# COMPACT_ATOMS: atom_id res chain seq x y z
N MET A 1 20.53 0.91 -17.25
CA MET A 1 19.94 1.13 -15.90
C MET A 1 18.62 0.40 -15.88
N GLU A 2 18.42 -0.49 -14.92
CA GLU A 2 17.13 -1.11 -14.68
C GLU A 2 16.09 -0.02 -14.38
N LYS A 3 14.85 -0.23 -14.86
CA LYS A 3 13.75 0.70 -14.57
C LYS A 3 13.40 0.58 -13.10
N LYS A 4 13.23 1.70 -12.41
CA LYS A 4 12.79 1.66 -11.01
C LYS A 4 11.35 1.22 -10.93
N THR A 5 11.03 0.38 -9.96
CA THR A 5 9.67 -0.13 -9.73
C THR A 5 9.20 0.22 -8.32
N LEU A 6 7.91 0.49 -8.18
CA LEU A 6 7.28 0.79 -6.90
C LEU A 6 5.90 0.13 -6.80
N GLN A 7 5.59 -0.50 -5.68
CA GLN A 7 4.25 -0.97 -5.32
C GLN A 7 3.99 -0.69 -3.84
N ILE A 8 2.75 -0.41 -3.47
CA ILE A 8 2.35 -0.28 -2.07
C ILE A 8 1.30 -1.34 -1.76
N ASP A 9 1.57 -2.13 -0.72
CA ASP A 9 0.56 -2.99 -0.09
C ASP A 9 0.09 -2.35 1.22
N VAL A 10 -1.21 -2.42 1.46
CA VAL A 10 -1.86 -2.03 2.71
C VAL A 10 -2.18 -3.29 3.48
N ILE A 11 -1.55 -3.47 4.64
CA ILE A 11 -1.79 -4.60 5.54
C ILE A 11 -3.09 -4.36 6.32
N GLY A 12 -3.31 -3.12 6.75
CA GLY A 12 -4.53 -2.73 7.45
C GLY A 12 -4.28 -1.94 8.74
N PRO A 13 -5.31 -1.73 9.55
CA PRO A 13 -5.20 -1.01 10.82
C PRO A 13 -4.29 -1.72 11.81
N ILE A 14 -3.69 -0.95 12.72
CA ILE A 14 -2.85 -1.50 13.79
C ILE A 14 -3.65 -1.49 15.08
N GLU A 15 -3.71 -2.64 15.74
CA GLU A 15 -4.37 -2.76 17.04
C GLU A 15 -3.74 -1.78 18.05
N GLY A 16 -4.59 -0.99 18.71
CA GLY A 16 -4.16 0.02 19.68
C GLY A 16 -3.67 1.34 19.09
N VAL A 17 -3.65 1.52 17.77
CA VAL A 17 -3.29 2.80 17.11
C VAL A 17 -4.41 3.21 16.16
N SER A 18 -5.20 4.22 16.54
CA SER A 18 -6.48 4.54 15.86
C SER A 18 -6.31 5.17 14.47
N ASP A 19 -5.23 5.91 14.25
CA ASP A 19 -5.18 6.89 13.16
C ASP A 19 -4.22 6.52 12.03
N VAL A 20 -3.66 5.31 12.04
CA VAL A 20 -2.72 4.84 11.01
C VAL A 20 -3.04 3.42 10.54
N VAL A 21 -2.68 3.15 9.29
CA VAL A 21 -2.63 1.82 8.68
C VAL A 21 -1.17 1.42 8.45
N LYS A 22 -0.88 0.14 8.62
CA LYS A 22 0.41 -0.45 8.28
C LYS A 22 0.46 -0.74 6.79
N CYS A 23 1.57 -0.37 6.17
CA CYS A 23 1.82 -0.59 4.75
C CYS A 23 3.20 -1.21 4.52
N LEU A 24 3.37 -1.82 3.35
CA LEU A 24 4.65 -2.19 2.78
C LEU A 24 4.85 -1.42 1.48
N ILE A 25 6.02 -0.82 1.30
CA ILE A 25 6.46 -0.30 0.01
C ILE A 25 7.49 -1.25 -0.58
N TYR A 26 7.26 -1.69 -1.80
CA TYR A 26 8.22 -2.46 -2.58
C TYR A 26 8.93 -1.51 -3.51
N TYR A 27 10.24 -1.35 -3.36
CA TYR A 27 11.08 -0.57 -4.25
C TYR A 27 12.15 -1.46 -4.84
N ASN A 28 12.16 -1.62 -6.16
CA ASN A 28 13.08 -2.52 -6.88
C ASN A 28 13.14 -3.92 -6.25
N GLY A 29 11.98 -4.50 -5.94
CA GLY A 29 11.85 -5.82 -5.33
C GLY A 29 12.14 -5.92 -3.83
N HIS A 30 12.57 -4.83 -3.18
CA HIS A 30 12.83 -4.79 -1.74
C HIS A 30 11.63 -4.22 -0.99
N SER A 31 11.19 -4.87 0.09
CA SER A 31 10.06 -4.43 0.91
C SER A 31 10.49 -3.63 2.13
N TYR A 32 9.82 -2.51 2.40
CA TYR A 32 10.04 -1.69 3.59
C TYR A 32 8.70 -1.37 4.26
N GLY A 33 8.65 -1.45 5.60
CA GLY A 33 7.45 -1.10 6.35
C GLY A 33 7.33 0.41 6.56
N PHE A 34 6.11 0.94 6.42
CA PHE A 34 5.80 2.32 6.79
C PHE A 34 4.35 2.44 7.30
N PHE A 35 4.04 3.59 7.89
CA PHE A 35 2.70 3.91 8.39
C PHE A 35 2.11 5.04 7.57
N MET A 36 0.82 4.91 7.24
CA MET A 36 0.06 5.93 6.55
C MET A 36 -1.14 6.32 7.41
N HIS A 37 -1.46 7.61 7.48
CA HIS A 37 -2.67 8.04 8.19
C HIS A 37 -3.91 7.41 7.55
N LYS A 38 -4.88 7.01 8.37
CA LYS A 38 -6.13 6.40 7.87
C LYS A 38 -6.87 7.32 6.91
N VAL A 39 -6.93 8.62 7.20
CA VAL A 39 -7.53 9.63 6.30
C VAL A 39 -6.82 9.69 4.96
N SER A 40 -5.49 9.56 4.93
CA SER A 40 -4.74 9.52 3.67
C SER A 40 -5.02 8.23 2.90
N TYR A 41 -5.14 7.09 3.58
CA TYR A 41 -5.55 5.84 2.94
C TYR A 41 -6.94 5.97 2.30
N GLU A 42 -7.92 6.52 3.02
CA GLU A 42 -9.27 6.74 2.51
C GLU A 42 -9.30 7.71 1.31
N ALA A 43 -8.48 8.77 1.33
CA ALA A 43 -8.34 9.68 0.19
C ALA A 43 -7.72 8.98 -1.03
N LEU A 44 -6.68 8.17 -0.83
CA LEU A 44 -6.05 7.42 -1.93
C LEU A 44 -6.94 6.29 -2.48
N MET A 45 -7.83 5.74 -1.65
CA MET A 45 -8.91 4.85 -2.09
C MET A 45 -9.90 5.57 -2.99
N TYR A 46 -10.29 6.80 -2.62
CA TYR A 46 -11.17 7.64 -3.42
C TYR A 46 -10.53 8.04 -4.77
N ASP A 47 -9.22 8.29 -4.77
CA ASP A 47 -8.44 8.58 -5.99
C ASP A 47 -8.12 7.33 -6.84
N GLU A 48 -8.67 6.16 -6.48
CA GLU A 48 -8.50 4.89 -7.20
C GLU A 48 -7.02 4.45 -7.36
N LEU A 49 -6.13 4.87 -6.45
CA LEU A 49 -4.73 4.45 -6.47
C LEU A 49 -4.61 2.94 -6.23
N PHE A 50 -5.48 2.41 -5.37
CA PHE A 50 -5.50 1.02 -4.97
C PHE A 50 -6.48 0.20 -5.81
N ILE A 51 -6.15 -1.06 -6.09
CA ILE A 51 -6.88 -1.91 -7.02
C ILE A 51 -7.89 -2.86 -6.36
N ARG A 52 -7.97 -2.87 -5.02
CA ARG A 52 -8.95 -3.67 -4.25
C ARG A 52 -9.82 -2.77 -3.39
N ASP A 53 -10.85 -3.35 -2.77
CA ASP A 53 -11.84 -2.62 -1.98
C ASP A 53 -11.46 -2.41 -0.50
N GLY A 54 -10.36 -2.99 -0.05
CA GLY A 54 -9.90 -2.90 1.34
C GLY A 54 -10.73 -3.68 2.36
N LYS A 55 -11.68 -4.53 1.93
CA LYS A 55 -12.61 -5.26 2.83
C LYS A 55 -12.18 -6.68 3.13
N SER A 56 -11.42 -7.29 2.22
CA SER A 56 -10.96 -8.67 2.33
C SER A 56 -9.44 -8.72 2.34
N GLU A 57 -8.89 -9.57 3.20
CA GLU A 57 -7.46 -9.89 3.22
C GLU A 57 -7.18 -11.01 2.21
N ASP A 58 -6.02 -10.94 1.56
CA ASP A 58 -5.51 -12.10 0.83
C ASP A 58 -4.71 -13.03 1.77
N SER A 59 -4.13 -14.09 1.21
CA SER A 59 -3.32 -15.05 1.95
C SER A 59 -2.05 -14.46 2.60
N ALA A 60 -1.63 -13.26 2.21
CA ALA A 60 -0.49 -12.54 2.78
C ALA A 60 -0.90 -11.50 3.83
N GLY A 61 -2.20 -11.39 4.15
CA GLY A 61 -2.74 -10.40 5.08
C GLY A 61 -2.79 -8.99 4.49
N VAL A 62 -2.78 -8.86 3.16
CA VAL A 62 -2.90 -7.57 2.47
C VAL A 62 -4.37 -7.30 2.20
N ILE A 63 -4.89 -6.18 2.69
CA ILE A 63 -6.26 -5.71 2.41
C ILE A 63 -6.34 -4.95 1.09
N ASN A 64 -5.25 -4.31 0.67
CA ASN A 64 -5.23 -3.55 -0.57
C ASN A 64 -3.83 -3.42 -1.18
N THR A 65 -3.76 -3.17 -2.48
CA THR A 65 -2.48 -3.02 -3.18
C THR A 65 -2.61 -2.04 -4.34
N THR A 66 -1.51 -1.41 -4.74
CA THR A 66 -1.45 -0.62 -5.98
C THR A 66 -1.06 -1.50 -7.15
N ASN A 67 -1.16 -0.96 -8.37
CA ASN A 67 -0.36 -1.50 -9.48
C ASN A 67 1.14 -1.33 -9.19
N VAL A 68 1.97 -2.06 -9.94
CA VAL A 68 3.42 -1.79 -9.99
C VAL A 68 3.66 -0.57 -10.87
N PHE A 69 4.06 0.54 -10.26
CA PHE A 69 4.53 1.72 -10.94
C PHE A 69 5.94 1.48 -11.50
N VAL A 70 6.20 1.99 -12.69
CA VAL A 70 7.50 1.93 -13.34
C VAL A 70 7.93 3.35 -13.65
N GLU A 71 9.10 3.77 -13.15
CA GLU A 71 9.65 5.10 -13.44
C GLU A 71 9.99 5.20 -14.93
N GLU A 72 9.32 6.11 -15.64
CA GLU A 72 9.71 6.52 -16.98
C GLU A 72 10.82 7.59 -16.89
N LYS A 73 11.76 7.55 -17.84
CA LYS A 73 12.91 8.46 -17.91
C LYS A 73 12.67 9.57 -18.91
#